data_AF-A0A7K3NQY6-F1
#
_entry.id   AF-A0A7K3NQY6-F1
#
_cell.length_a   1.000
_cell.length_b   1.000
_cell.length_c   1.000
_cell.angle_alpha   90.00
_cell.angle_beta   90.00
_cell.angle_gamma   90.00
#
_symmetry.space_group_name_H-M   'P 1'
#
loop_
_entity.id
_entity.type
_entity.pdbx_description
1 polymer ?
#
loop_
_entity_poly.entity_id
_entity_poly.type
_entity_poly.pdbx_seq_one_letter_code
_entity_poly.pdbx_strand_id
1 'polypeptide(L)'
;MIQIRLKPPCRREFRQDVYGPGVISLSRLIWGSAGAGLFLFLAALVSEACGVGVLYPPLAATCFISAACAYLRVARPRQVIAGHFVSTVGGLVAVFAVNWAVSDPALALPLKLGLAVALAAALMQVFDADHPPAAATAAIPAILPLPADTLVLPVHMAWGAVMVVGFSLAWNRVWFEFPAPEDGTCASRRRFGLERIELAGLVLCAAAFALMALRPVSEGCYLAGMWVMLAGVAAFLAQPFVTGMVIGGEARECPPGLPHLPPSGGKRDDPPG
;
A
#
# COMPACT_ATOMS: atom_id res chain seq x y z
N MET A 1 -26.12 7.30 -8.79
CA MET A 1 -27.18 6.46 -8.17
C MET A 1 -26.50 5.44 -7.26
N ILE A 2 -26.93 5.29 -6.00
CA ILE A 2 -26.37 4.30 -5.07
C ILE A 2 -27.19 3.01 -5.17
N GLN A 3 -26.53 1.86 -5.34
CA GLN A 3 -27.17 0.55 -5.40
C GLN A 3 -26.94 -0.23 -4.10
N ILE A 4 -28.01 -0.66 -3.43
CA ILE A 4 -27.93 -1.51 -2.23
C ILE A 4 -28.20 -2.97 -2.63
N ARG A 5 -27.31 -3.89 -2.25
CA ARG A 5 -27.39 -5.32 -2.59
C ARG A 5 -27.31 -6.17 -1.33
N LEU A 6 -28.43 -6.76 -0.92
CA LEU A 6 -28.55 -7.61 0.26
C LEU A 6 -28.40 -9.10 -0.08
N LYS A 7 -27.42 -9.43 -0.92
CA LYS A 7 -27.13 -10.82 -1.28
C LYS A 7 -26.05 -11.41 -0.36
N PRO A 8 -26.19 -12.68 0.06
CA PRO A 8 -25.16 -13.35 0.85
C PRO A 8 -23.84 -13.46 0.06
N PRO A 9 -22.70 -13.63 0.75
CA PRO A 9 -21.39 -13.82 0.12
C PRO A 9 -21.41 -14.88 -0.98
N CYS A 10 -21.19 -14.46 -2.22
CA CYS A 10 -21.00 -15.35 -3.36
C CYS A 10 -20.03 -14.73 -4.36
N ARG A 11 -19.40 -15.57 -5.21
CA ARG A 11 -18.39 -15.12 -6.20
C ARG A 11 -18.85 -13.95 -7.08
N ARG A 12 -20.16 -13.79 -7.33
CA ARG A 12 -20.70 -12.67 -8.13
C ARG A 12 -20.63 -11.33 -7.40
N GLU A 13 -20.85 -11.30 -6.09
CA GLU A 13 -20.79 -10.06 -5.29
C GLU A 13 -19.36 -9.56 -5.10
N PHE A 14 -18.39 -10.43 -5.39
CA PHE A 14 -16.96 -10.20 -5.41
C PHE A 14 -16.44 -10.08 -6.85
N ARG A 15 -17.19 -9.47 -7.76
CA ARG A 15 -16.63 -9.02 -9.05
C ARG A 15 -16.43 -7.52 -9.03
N GLN A 16 -15.43 -7.03 -9.77
CA GLN A 16 -15.04 -5.62 -9.78
C GLN A 16 -16.20 -4.67 -10.15
N ASP A 17 -17.13 -5.11 -11.01
CA ASP A 17 -18.33 -4.36 -11.39
C ASP A 17 -19.33 -4.15 -10.23
N VAL A 18 -19.30 -5.04 -9.22
CA VAL A 18 -20.17 -5.00 -8.05
C VAL A 18 -19.42 -4.51 -6.81
N TYR A 19 -18.14 -4.81 -6.71
CA TYR A 19 -17.27 -4.52 -5.58
C TYR A 19 -16.54 -3.18 -5.79
N GLY A 20 -17.34 -2.14 -6.08
CA GLY A 20 -16.86 -0.81 -6.45
C GLY A 20 -17.56 0.31 -5.68
N PRO A 21 -17.14 1.58 -5.88
CA PRO A 21 -17.84 2.73 -5.33
C PRO A 21 -19.27 2.84 -5.88
N GLY A 22 -20.19 3.36 -5.08
CA GLY A 22 -21.61 3.50 -5.45
C GLY A 22 -22.46 2.23 -5.26
N VAL A 23 -21.86 1.10 -4.89
CA VAL A 23 -22.56 -0.15 -4.56
C VAL A 23 -22.32 -0.51 -3.09
N ILE A 24 -23.38 -0.54 -2.30
CA ILE A 24 -23.37 -1.03 -0.92
C ILE A 24 -23.79 -2.51 -0.97
N SER A 25 -22.84 -3.43 -0.91
CA SER A 25 -23.12 -4.87 -0.88
C SER A 25 -22.95 -5.45 0.53
N LEU A 26 -23.91 -6.29 0.95
CA LEU A 26 -23.85 -7.01 2.22
C LEU A 26 -22.59 -7.88 2.31
N SER A 27 -22.19 -8.47 1.18
CA SER A 27 -20.96 -9.26 1.07
C SER A 27 -19.71 -8.43 1.38
N ARG A 28 -19.59 -7.22 0.82
CA ARG A 28 -18.48 -6.31 1.12
C ARG A 28 -18.52 -5.79 2.55
N LEU A 29 -19.71 -5.49 3.06
CA LEU A 29 -19.89 -5.01 4.43
C LEU A 29 -19.40 -6.06 5.43
N ILE A 30 -19.82 -7.31 5.29
CA ILE A 30 -19.41 -8.39 6.20
C ILE A 30 -17.95 -8.77 5.95
N TRP A 31 -17.58 -9.11 4.71
CA TRP A 31 -16.25 -9.64 4.39
C TRP A 31 -15.15 -8.59 4.52
N GLY A 32 -15.37 -7.38 4.02
CA GLY A 32 -14.41 -6.28 4.10
C GLY A 32 -14.19 -5.83 5.55
N SER A 33 -15.26 -5.65 6.33
CA SER A 33 -15.14 -5.22 7.73
C SER A 33 -14.56 -6.31 8.63
N ALA A 34 -15.00 -7.57 8.45
CA ALA A 34 -14.44 -8.70 9.20
C ALA A 34 -12.95 -8.91 8.88
N GLY A 35 -12.57 -8.81 7.60
CA GLY A 35 -11.17 -8.88 7.19
C GLY A 35 -10.32 -7.78 7.81
N ALA A 36 -10.79 -6.52 7.78
CA ALA A 36 -10.07 -5.40 8.38
C ALA A 36 -9.82 -5.59 9.89
N GLY A 37 -10.86 -6.00 10.63
CA GLY A 37 -10.75 -6.30 12.05
C GLY A 37 -9.84 -7.48 12.35
N LEU A 38 -9.98 -8.57 11.58
CA LEU A 38 -9.15 -9.77 11.73
C LEU A 38 -7.67 -9.49 11.44
N PHE A 39 -7.37 -8.70 10.40
CA PHE A 39 -5.99 -8.35 10.06
C PHE A 39 -5.34 -7.57 11.19
N LEU A 40 -6.04 -6.57 11.75
CA LEU A 40 -5.52 -5.79 12.86
C LEU A 40 -5.35 -6.63 14.13
N PHE A 41 -6.30 -7.52 14.42
CA PHE A 41 -6.21 -8.45 15.54
C PHE A 41 -4.99 -9.37 15.43
N LEU A 42 -4.80 -10.03 14.28
CA LEU A 42 -3.65 -10.89 14.04
C LEU A 42 -2.34 -10.10 14.03
N ALA A 43 -2.36 -8.89 13.46
CA ALA A 43 -1.22 -8.00 13.49
C ALA A 43 -0.80 -7.64 14.91
N ALA A 44 -1.76 -7.40 15.80
CA ALA A 44 -1.50 -7.13 17.20
C ALA A 44 -0.84 -8.33 17.91
N LEU A 45 -1.40 -9.53 17.73
CA LEU A 45 -0.84 -10.76 18.31
C LEU A 45 0.61 -11.01 17.86
N VAL A 46 0.87 -10.87 16.56
CA VAL A 46 2.22 -11.11 16.01
C VAL A 46 3.20 -10.00 16.43
N SER A 47 2.75 -8.73 16.42
CA SER A 47 3.55 -7.60 16.88
C SER A 47 3.98 -7.77 18.35
N GLU A 48 3.06 -8.18 19.22
CA GLU A 48 3.33 -8.45 20.63
C GLU A 48 4.26 -9.66 20.81
N ALA A 49 3.97 -10.79 20.15
CA ALA A 49 4.76 -12.01 20.26
C ALA A 49 6.21 -11.83 19.78
N CYS A 50 6.43 -11.02 18.74
CA CYS A 50 7.77 -10.75 18.19
C CYS A 50 8.47 -9.56 18.87
N GLY A 51 7.78 -8.79 19.71
CA GLY A 51 8.30 -7.56 20.30
C GLY A 51 8.61 -6.46 19.28
N VAL A 52 7.95 -6.47 18.12
CA VAL A 52 8.18 -5.52 17.02
C VAL A 52 7.00 -4.55 16.93
N GLY A 53 7.22 -3.30 17.39
CA GLY A 53 6.16 -2.30 17.51
C GLY A 53 5.72 -1.70 16.17
N VAL A 54 4.53 -2.08 15.70
CA VAL A 54 3.96 -1.60 14.43
C VAL A 54 2.50 -1.14 14.52
N LEU A 55 1.90 -1.22 15.71
CA LEU A 55 0.49 -0.91 15.93
C LEU A 55 0.24 0.59 16.04
N TYR A 56 0.24 1.24 14.89
CA TYR A 56 -0.13 2.65 14.75
C TYR A 56 -1.43 2.80 13.96
N PRO A 57 -2.19 3.89 14.15
CA PRO A 57 -3.44 4.12 13.43
C PRO A 57 -3.37 3.95 11.90
N PRO A 58 -2.27 4.33 11.21
CA PRO A 58 -2.09 4.06 9.79
C PRO A 58 -2.23 2.58 9.40
N LEU A 59 -1.71 1.65 10.22
CA LEU A 59 -1.77 0.22 9.92
C LEU A 59 -3.23 -0.29 9.92
N ALA A 60 -4.08 0.25 10.80
CA ALA A 60 -5.51 -0.08 10.81
C ALA A 60 -6.21 0.39 9.52
N ALA A 61 -5.86 1.58 9.02
CA ALA A 61 -6.37 2.07 7.73
C ALA A 61 -5.84 1.21 6.55
N THR A 62 -4.61 0.73 6.63
CA THR A 62 -4.03 -0.23 5.67
C THR A 62 -4.77 -1.56 5.68
N CYS A 63 -5.12 -2.09 6.86
CA CYS A 63 -5.96 -3.29 7.00
C CYS A 63 -7.32 -3.09 6.32
N PHE A 64 -7.96 -1.93 6.53
CA PHE A 64 -9.22 -1.60 5.89
C PHE A 64 -9.11 -1.55 4.37
N ILE A 65 -8.13 -0.82 3.82
CA ILE A 65 -7.93 -0.75 2.37
C ILE A 65 -7.66 -2.14 1.79
N SER A 66 -6.81 -2.92 2.45
CA SER A 66 -6.42 -4.25 1.97
C SER A 66 -7.57 -5.26 1.98
N ALA A 67 -8.51 -5.17 2.93
CA ALA A 67 -9.66 -6.07 3.00
C ALA A 67 -10.88 -5.57 2.20
N ALA A 68 -11.20 -4.27 2.27
CA ALA A 68 -12.44 -3.70 1.74
C ALA A 68 -12.27 -3.04 0.37
N CYS A 69 -11.04 -2.73 -0.05
CA CYS A 69 -10.73 -1.97 -1.26
C CYS A 69 -9.61 -2.65 -2.10
N ALA A 70 -9.58 -3.98 -2.12
CA ALA A 70 -8.51 -4.79 -2.72
C ALA A 70 -8.24 -4.54 -4.22
N TYR A 71 -9.20 -3.96 -4.95
CA TYR A 71 -9.02 -3.60 -6.37
C TYR A 71 -8.29 -2.27 -6.60
N LEU A 72 -8.12 -1.45 -5.56
CA LEU A 72 -7.40 -0.20 -5.72
C LEU A 72 -5.91 -0.46 -5.90
N ARG A 73 -5.28 0.30 -6.80
CA ARG A 73 -3.83 0.31 -6.99
C ARG A 73 -3.08 0.47 -5.67
N VAL A 74 -3.60 1.31 -4.77
CA VAL A 74 -3.01 1.59 -3.44
C VAL A 74 -3.04 0.39 -2.49
N ALA A 75 -3.78 -0.68 -2.78
CA ALA A 75 -3.83 -1.90 -1.97
C ALA A 75 -2.77 -2.94 -2.38
N ARG A 76 -2.03 -2.69 -3.46
CA ARG A 76 -1.01 -3.62 -3.98
C ARG A 76 0.21 -3.72 -3.07
N PRO A 77 0.95 -4.84 -3.12
CA PRO A 77 2.09 -5.09 -2.24
C PRO A 77 3.14 -3.97 -2.22
N ARG A 78 3.55 -3.47 -3.39
CA ARG A 78 4.58 -2.42 -3.51
C ARG A 78 4.13 -1.14 -2.82
N GLN A 79 2.92 -0.67 -3.12
CA GLN A 79 2.33 0.56 -2.57
C GLN A 79 2.24 0.46 -1.05
N VAL A 80 1.75 -0.66 -0.52
CA VAL A 80 1.62 -0.86 0.92
C VAL A 80 3.00 -0.90 1.61
N ILE A 81 3.92 -1.77 1.16
CA ILE A 81 5.20 -1.99 1.83
C ILE A 81 6.14 -0.78 1.64
N ALA A 82 6.39 -0.41 0.39
CA ALA A 82 7.31 0.69 0.07
C ALA A 82 6.74 2.04 0.52
N GLY A 83 5.42 2.25 0.40
CA GLY A 83 4.76 3.49 0.81
C GLY A 83 4.96 3.79 2.29
N HIS A 84 4.71 2.81 3.17
CA HIS A 84 4.95 2.95 4.61
C HIS A 84 6.42 3.19 4.94
N PHE A 85 7.34 2.52 4.24
CA PHE A 85 8.77 2.72 4.41
C PHE A 85 9.20 4.16 4.05
N VAL A 86 8.95 4.61 2.82
CA VAL A 86 9.40 5.93 2.35
C VAL A 86 8.71 7.07 3.08
N SER A 87 7.46 6.88 3.48
CA SER A 87 6.74 7.89 4.27
C SER A 87 7.38 8.06 5.64
N THR A 88 7.81 6.97 6.28
CA THR A 88 8.52 7.04 7.56
C THR A 88 9.87 7.73 7.41
N VAL A 89 10.62 7.42 6.33
CA VAL A 89 11.86 8.12 6.00
C VAL A 89 11.62 9.64 5.84
N GLY A 90 10.60 10.03 5.07
CA GLY A 90 10.22 11.44 4.90
C GLY A 90 9.86 12.12 6.22
N GLY A 91 9.11 11.42 7.09
CA GLY A 91 8.77 11.90 8.42
C GLY A 91 9.98 12.14 9.33
N LEU A 92 10.93 11.19 9.36
CA LEU A 92 12.16 11.34 10.14
C LEU A 92 13.03 12.47 9.62
N VAL A 93 13.21 12.57 8.30
CA VAL A 93 13.96 13.67 7.67
C VAL A 93 13.34 15.02 8.04
N ALA A 94 12.01 15.13 7.97
CA ALA A 94 11.31 16.35 8.37
C ALA A 94 11.54 16.70 9.85
N VAL A 95 11.43 15.71 10.75
CA VAL A 95 11.65 15.93 12.18
C VAL A 95 13.08 16.35 12.48
N PHE A 96 14.08 15.70 11.89
CA PHE A 96 15.48 16.07 12.08
C PHE A 96 15.79 17.45 11.50
N ALA A 97 15.31 17.76 10.30
CA ALA A 97 15.53 19.06 9.66
C ALA A 97 14.92 20.19 10.48
N VAL A 98 13.68 20.03 10.97
CA VAL A 98 13.00 21.06 11.77
C VAL A 98 13.64 21.20 13.15
N ASN A 99 14.01 20.10 13.82
CA ASN A 99 14.73 20.17 15.10
C ASN A 99 16.07 20.92 14.98
N TRP A 100 16.74 20.77 13.84
CA TRP A 100 17.99 21.47 13.56
C TRP A 100 17.77 22.95 13.23
N ALA A 101 16.73 23.29 12.46
CA ALA A 101 16.51 24.63 11.94
C ALA A 101 15.64 25.55 12.83
N VAL A 102 14.74 24.98 13.65
CA VAL A 102 13.70 25.73 14.36
C VAL A 102 13.74 25.42 15.85
N SER A 103 14.06 26.44 16.65
CA SER A 103 14.07 26.34 18.12
C SER A 103 12.75 26.77 18.77
N ASP A 104 11.87 27.46 18.04
CA ASP A 104 10.57 27.89 18.55
C ASP A 104 9.60 26.69 18.66
N PRO A 105 9.19 26.30 19.89
CA PRO A 105 8.30 25.17 20.09
C PRO A 105 6.90 25.36 19.49
N ALA A 106 6.42 26.60 19.34
CA ALA A 106 5.10 26.89 18.78
C ALA A 106 5.05 26.58 17.27
N LEU A 107 6.16 26.81 16.57
CA LEU A 107 6.28 26.54 15.12
C LEU A 107 6.85 25.16 14.81
N ALA A 108 7.60 24.55 15.73
CA ALA A 108 8.26 23.27 15.48
C ALA A 108 7.27 22.15 15.12
N LEU A 109 6.16 22.01 15.85
CA LEU A 109 5.19 20.95 15.60
C LEU A 109 4.46 21.08 14.24
N PRO A 110 3.82 22.22 13.89
CA PRO A 110 3.15 22.35 12.60
C PRO A 110 4.12 22.21 11.42
N LEU A 111 5.36 22.70 11.55
CA LEU A 111 6.39 22.54 10.52
C LEU A 111 6.81 21.08 10.34
N LYS A 112 7.02 20.33 11.44
CA LYS A 112 7.31 18.89 11.37
C LYS A 112 6.22 18.14 10.63
N LEU A 113 4.95 18.39 10.97
CA LEU A 113 3.82 17.71 10.34
C LEU A 113 3.67 18.07 8.86
N GLY A 114 3.70 19.36 8.53
CA GLY A 114 3.59 19.82 7.15
C GLY A 114 4.71 19.28 6.26
N LEU A 115 5.95 19.39 6.73
CA LEU A 115 7.11 18.91 6.00
C LEU A 115 7.15 17.38 5.90
N ALA A 116 6.76 16.65 6.95
CA ALA A 116 6.69 15.20 6.94
C ALA A 116 5.72 14.68 5.88
N VAL A 117 4.51 15.22 5.83
CA VAL A 117 3.49 14.81 4.85
C VAL A 117 3.91 15.23 3.44
N ALA A 118 4.48 16.42 3.26
CA ALA A 118 4.97 16.88 1.96
C ALA A 118 6.09 15.97 1.42
N LEU A 119 7.09 15.64 2.24
CA LEU A 119 8.17 14.73 1.85
C LEU A 119 7.65 13.31 1.60
N ALA A 120 6.75 12.80 2.44
CA ALA A 120 6.17 11.49 2.25
C ALA A 120 5.38 11.40 0.93
N ALA A 121 4.55 12.41 0.63
CA ALA A 121 3.81 12.49 -0.63
C ALA A 121 4.75 12.55 -1.83
N ALA A 122 5.79 13.39 -1.77
CA ALA A 122 6.79 13.49 -2.84
C ALA A 122 7.53 12.15 -3.06
N LEU A 123 8.00 11.51 -1.99
CA LEU A 123 8.71 10.23 -2.09
C LEU A 123 7.80 9.11 -2.61
N MET A 124 6.56 9.02 -2.12
CA MET A 124 5.61 8.04 -2.66
C MET A 124 5.34 8.23 -4.14
N GLN A 125 5.24 9.47 -4.63
CA GLN A 125 5.06 9.74 -6.06
C GLN A 125 6.31 9.40 -6.87
N VAL A 126 7.50 9.77 -6.38
CA VAL A 126 8.79 9.45 -7.04
C VAL A 126 9.00 7.95 -7.15
N PHE A 127 8.66 7.19 -6.12
CA PHE A 127 8.80 5.72 -6.09
C PHE A 127 7.55 4.97 -6.54
N ASP A 128 6.54 5.69 -7.05
CA ASP A 128 5.27 5.13 -7.50
C ASP A 128 4.59 4.21 -6.45
N ALA A 129 4.74 4.57 -5.18
CA ALA A 129 4.35 3.81 -3.99
C ALA A 129 3.19 4.47 -3.23
N ASP A 130 2.25 5.10 -3.95
CA ASP A 130 1.12 5.81 -3.34
C ASP A 130 0.28 4.90 -2.44
N HIS A 131 0.30 5.20 -1.15
CA HIS A 131 -0.53 4.54 -0.16
C HIS A 131 -1.02 5.57 0.86
N PRO A 132 -2.26 6.08 0.73
CA PRO A 132 -2.73 7.19 1.58
C PRO A 132 -2.56 6.99 3.10
N PRO A 133 -2.76 5.78 3.67
CA PRO A 133 -2.44 5.54 5.08
C PRO A 133 -0.96 5.79 5.43
N ALA A 134 -0.04 5.54 4.49
CA ALA A 134 1.38 5.79 4.70
C ALA A 134 1.70 7.27 4.92
N ALA A 135 0.94 8.21 4.33
CA ALA A 135 1.10 9.63 4.63
C ALA A 135 0.92 9.95 6.12
N ALA A 136 -0.04 9.27 6.79
CA ALA A 136 -0.21 9.39 8.24
C ALA A 136 0.91 8.68 9.04
N THR A 137 1.62 7.71 8.42
CA THR A 137 2.82 7.09 9.00
C THR A 137 3.97 8.10 9.10
N ALA A 138 4.08 9.03 8.15
CA ALA A 138 5.08 10.10 8.18
C ALA A 138 4.91 11.03 9.38
N ALA A 139 3.70 11.18 9.90
CA ALA A 139 3.42 12.03 11.07
C ALA A 139 3.86 11.39 12.39
N ILE A 140 4.00 10.05 12.46
CA ILE A 140 4.27 9.31 13.70
C ILE A 140 5.49 9.88 14.46
N PRO A 141 6.68 10.09 13.84
CA PRO A 141 7.85 10.58 14.55
C PRO A 141 7.69 11.99 15.14
N ALA A 142 6.70 12.75 14.67
CA ALA A 142 6.45 14.12 15.13
C ALA A 142 5.48 14.18 16.33
N ILE A 143 4.56 13.22 16.47
CA ILE A 143 3.43 13.32 17.42
C ILE A 143 3.26 12.14 18.38
N LEU A 144 3.89 11.00 18.12
CA LEU A 144 3.74 9.81 18.95
C LEU A 144 5.06 9.43 19.62
N PRO A 145 5.01 8.88 20.86
CA PRO A 145 6.16 8.22 21.42
C PRO A 145 6.54 7.00 20.56
N LEU A 146 7.84 6.82 20.33
CA LEU A 146 8.35 5.69 19.56
C LEU A 146 8.80 4.58 20.52
N PRO A 147 8.27 3.34 20.37
CA PRO A 147 8.66 2.18 21.17
C PRO A 147 9.99 1.57 20.70
N ALA A 148 10.47 1.98 19.53
CA ALA A 148 11.72 1.54 18.93
C ALA A 148 12.61 2.75 18.65
N ASP A 149 13.91 2.49 18.46
CA ASP A 149 14.84 3.51 18.01
C ASP A 149 14.34 4.14 16.69
N THR A 150 14.36 5.46 16.66
CA THR A 150 13.92 6.33 15.56
C THR A 150 14.37 5.83 14.19
N LEU A 151 15.63 5.39 14.06
CA LEU A 151 16.20 4.97 12.78
C LEU A 151 15.72 3.60 12.31
N VAL A 152 15.23 2.74 13.22
CA VAL A 152 14.72 1.41 12.90
C VAL A 152 13.25 1.46 12.46
N LEU A 153 12.55 2.55 12.80
CA LEU A 153 11.12 2.74 12.54
C LEU A 153 10.71 2.46 11.08
N PRO A 154 11.42 2.92 10.01
CA PRO A 154 11.02 2.62 8.64
C PRO A 154 10.97 1.13 8.33
N VAL A 155 11.94 0.37 8.85
CA VAL A 155 12.02 -1.10 8.66
C VAL A 155 10.90 -1.80 9.43
N HIS A 156 10.57 -1.34 10.64
CA HIS A 156 9.41 -1.83 11.37
C HIS A 156 8.09 -1.55 10.64
N MET A 157 7.90 -0.35 10.09
CA MET A 157 6.71 -0.03 9.31
C MET A 157 6.58 -0.92 8.06
N ALA A 158 7.69 -1.18 7.36
CA ALA A 158 7.72 -2.13 6.25
C ALA A 158 7.36 -3.56 6.71
N TRP A 159 7.88 -4.01 7.86
CA TRP A 159 7.55 -5.31 8.44
C TRP A 159 6.05 -5.46 8.75
N GLY A 160 5.44 -4.44 9.38
CA GLY A 160 4.00 -4.40 9.63
C GLY A 160 3.19 -4.42 8.33
N ALA A 161 3.65 -3.68 7.31
CA ALA A 161 3.03 -3.66 5.99
C ALA A 161 3.10 -5.02 5.28
N VAL A 162 4.22 -5.76 5.38
CA VAL A 162 4.37 -7.12 4.84
C VAL A 162 3.35 -8.07 5.46
N MET A 163 3.14 -7.97 6.76
CA MET A 163 2.15 -8.77 7.47
C MET A 163 0.73 -8.55 6.93
N VAL A 164 0.33 -7.28 6.75
CA VAL A 164 -0.99 -6.95 6.17
C VAL A 164 -1.10 -7.42 4.72
N VAL A 165 -0.04 -7.28 3.92
CA VAL A 165 0.00 -7.82 2.55
C VAL A 165 -0.16 -9.34 2.55
N GLY A 166 0.51 -10.05 3.47
CA GLY A 166 0.38 -11.50 3.63
C GLY A 166 -1.05 -11.92 3.95
N PHE A 167 -1.69 -11.26 4.92
CA PHE A 167 -3.09 -11.52 5.26
C PHE A 167 -4.03 -11.18 4.11
N SER A 168 -3.78 -10.08 3.40
CA SER A 168 -4.53 -9.67 2.21
C SER A 168 -4.45 -10.71 1.09
N LEU A 169 -3.25 -11.26 0.83
CA LEU A 169 -3.05 -12.34 -0.15
C LEU A 169 -3.80 -13.61 0.22
N ALA A 170 -3.89 -13.96 1.50
CA ALA A 170 -4.64 -15.13 1.96
C ALA A 170 -6.17 -14.90 1.92
N TRP A 171 -6.62 -13.76 2.43
CA TRP A 171 -8.03 -13.40 2.60
C TRP A 171 -8.74 -13.11 1.28
N ASN A 172 -8.12 -12.28 0.43
CA ASN A 172 -8.77 -11.85 -0.81
C ASN A 172 -8.80 -12.99 -1.85
N ARG A 173 -7.82 -13.91 -1.81
CA ARG A 173 -7.79 -15.08 -2.71
C ARG A 173 -8.92 -16.06 -2.54
N VAL A 174 -9.67 -15.99 -1.44
CA VAL A 174 -10.88 -16.81 -1.24
C VAL A 174 -11.93 -16.47 -2.30
N TRP A 175 -12.05 -15.20 -2.71
CA TRP A 175 -13.10 -14.72 -3.60
C TRP A 175 -12.61 -14.04 -4.88
N PHE A 176 -11.38 -13.52 -4.88
CA PHE A 176 -10.81 -12.70 -5.95
C PHE A 176 -9.41 -13.17 -6.33
N GLU A 177 -8.98 -12.89 -7.55
CA GLU A 177 -7.54 -12.89 -7.83
C GLU A 177 -6.92 -11.63 -7.20
N PHE A 178 -5.94 -11.85 -6.32
CA PHE A 178 -5.22 -10.76 -5.66
C PHE A 178 -3.69 -11.01 -5.71
N PRO A 179 -2.88 -10.00 -6.08
CA PRO A 179 -3.29 -8.66 -6.54
C PRO A 179 -4.03 -8.71 -7.88
N ALA A 180 -4.98 -7.80 -8.08
CA ALA A 180 -5.77 -7.75 -9.33
C ALA A 180 -4.86 -7.42 -10.54
N PRO A 181 -5.11 -7.88 -11.77
CA PRO A 181 -4.36 -7.45 -12.95
C PRO A 181 -4.56 -5.95 -13.27
N GLU A 182 -3.57 -5.25 -13.81
CA GLU A 182 -3.71 -3.83 -14.24
C GLU A 182 -4.44 -3.70 -15.59
N ASP A 183 -4.19 -4.62 -16.52
CA ASP A 183 -4.54 -4.42 -17.93
C ASP A 183 -5.87 -5.07 -18.34
N GLY A 184 -6.66 -5.59 -17.39
CA GLY A 184 -7.89 -6.34 -17.68
C GLY A 184 -7.69 -7.63 -18.51
N THR A 185 -6.46 -7.94 -18.91
CA THR A 185 -6.08 -9.17 -19.60
C THR A 185 -6.05 -10.33 -18.59
N CYS A 186 -6.65 -11.46 -18.96
CA CYS A 186 -6.57 -12.69 -18.18
C CYS A 186 -5.10 -13.04 -17.92
N ALA A 187 -4.76 -13.25 -16.65
CA ALA A 187 -3.41 -13.44 -16.18
C ALA A 187 -2.64 -14.46 -17.03
N SER A 188 -1.53 -14.02 -17.63
CA SER A 188 -0.49 -14.96 -18.05
C SER A 188 -0.05 -15.78 -16.84
N ARG A 189 0.41 -17.01 -17.07
CA ARG A 189 0.68 -18.13 -16.13
C ARG A 189 1.51 -17.82 -14.84
N ARG A 190 1.90 -16.57 -14.56
CA ARG A 190 2.46 -16.14 -13.28
C ARG A 190 1.36 -15.83 -12.27
N ARG A 191 1.29 -16.66 -11.22
CA ARG A 191 0.25 -16.68 -10.15
C ARG A 191 -0.05 -15.36 -9.40
N PHE A 192 0.68 -14.27 -9.65
CA PHE A 192 0.54 -13.00 -8.92
C PHE A 192 0.38 -11.76 -9.82
N GLY A 193 0.49 -11.86 -11.15
CA GLY A 193 0.39 -10.67 -12.01
C GLY A 193 1.44 -9.56 -11.73
N LEU A 194 2.51 -9.89 -11.00
CA LEU A 194 3.60 -8.97 -10.64
C LEU A 194 4.79 -9.10 -11.61
N GLU A 195 5.51 -8.00 -11.80
CA GLU A 195 6.76 -8.01 -12.53
C GLU A 195 7.87 -8.81 -11.80
N ARG A 196 8.96 -9.15 -12.49
CA ARG A 196 10.05 -9.97 -11.91
C ARG A 196 10.66 -9.31 -10.67
N ILE A 197 10.89 -8.00 -10.73
CA ILE A 197 11.54 -7.23 -9.66
C ILE A 197 10.59 -7.08 -8.47
N GLU A 198 9.31 -6.78 -8.71
CA GLU A 198 8.30 -6.69 -7.65
C GLU A 198 8.10 -8.03 -6.94
N LEU A 199 8.07 -9.13 -7.68
CA LEU A 199 7.97 -10.47 -7.09
C LEU A 199 9.20 -10.77 -6.24
N ALA A 200 10.41 -10.42 -6.72
CA ALA A 200 11.64 -10.59 -5.95
C ALA A 200 11.62 -9.75 -4.65
N GLY A 201 11.19 -8.48 -4.75
CA GLY A 201 11.01 -7.60 -3.60
C GLY A 201 10.02 -8.18 -2.58
N LEU A 202 8.87 -8.67 -3.04
CA LEU A 202 7.87 -9.30 -2.19
C LEU A 202 8.42 -10.55 -1.47
N VAL A 203 9.14 -11.42 -2.20
CA VAL A 203 9.73 -12.64 -1.63
C VAL A 203 10.80 -12.31 -0.59
N LEU A 204 11.68 -11.34 -0.87
CA LEU A 204 12.69 -10.87 0.08
C LEU A 204 12.05 -10.27 1.33
N CYS A 205 11.05 -9.41 1.17
CA CYS A 205 10.31 -8.83 2.30
C CYS A 205 9.59 -9.90 3.14
N ALA A 206 9.02 -10.93 2.51
CA ALA A 206 8.40 -12.05 3.22
C ALA A 206 9.42 -12.91 3.99
N ALA A 207 10.59 -13.17 3.40
CA ALA A 207 11.68 -13.86 4.08
C ALA A 207 12.21 -13.04 5.27
N ALA A 208 12.38 -11.73 5.07
CA ALA A 208 12.76 -10.79 6.13
C ALA A 208 11.74 -10.76 7.27
N PHE A 209 10.44 -10.77 6.96
CA PHE A 209 9.38 -10.86 7.97
C PHE A 209 9.56 -12.09 8.86
N ALA A 210 9.80 -13.26 8.27
CA ALA A 210 10.01 -14.50 9.02
C ALA A 210 11.28 -14.43 9.89
N LEU A 211 12.38 -13.88 9.38
CA LEU A 211 13.63 -13.70 10.13
C LEU A 211 13.46 -12.74 11.31
N MET A 212 12.81 -11.59 11.08
CA MET A 212 12.54 -10.60 12.13
C MET A 212 11.55 -11.13 13.18
N ALA A 213 10.62 -12.02 12.80
CA ALA A 213 9.69 -12.63 13.73
C ALA A 213 10.38 -13.56 14.75
N LEU A 214 11.58 -14.06 14.45
CA LEU A 214 12.41 -14.87 15.34
C LEU A 214 13.19 -14.04 16.38
N ARG A 215 12.94 -12.73 16.49
CA ARG A 215 13.57 -11.85 17.48
C ARG A 215 13.59 -12.40 18.91
N PRO A 216 12.52 -13.02 19.44
CA PRO A 216 12.55 -13.58 20.80
C PRO A 216 13.56 -14.72 21.00
N VAL A 217 13.98 -15.37 19.91
CA VAL A 217 14.87 -16.53 19.91
C VAL A 217 16.30 -16.14 19.55
N SER A 218 16.49 -15.24 18.58
CA SER A 218 17.81 -14.83 18.11
C SER A 218 17.82 -13.39 17.61
N GLU A 219 18.64 -12.56 18.26
CA GLU A 219 18.91 -11.20 17.81
C GLU A 219 19.68 -11.16 16.48
N GLY A 220 20.55 -12.15 16.23
CA GLY A 220 21.26 -12.29 14.96
C GLY A 220 20.30 -12.51 13.78
N CYS A 221 19.27 -13.35 13.95
CA CYS A 221 18.22 -13.53 12.95
C CYS A 221 17.43 -12.24 12.71
N TYR A 222 17.13 -11.49 13.78
CA TYR A 222 16.44 -10.21 13.67
C TYR A 222 17.27 -9.18 12.87
N LEU A 223 18.56 -9.02 13.18
CA LEU A 223 19.46 -8.11 12.46
C LEU A 223 19.61 -8.52 10.99
N ALA A 224 19.80 -9.81 10.71
CA ALA A 224 19.82 -10.32 9.34
C ALA A 224 18.50 -10.02 8.61
N GLY A 225 17.37 -10.21 9.30
CA GLY A 225 16.05 -9.87 8.80
C GLY A 225 15.90 -8.40 8.43
N MET A 226 16.45 -7.47 9.23
CA MET A 226 16.44 -6.03 8.89
C MET A 226 17.16 -5.74 7.58
N TRP A 227 18.34 -6.32 7.37
CA TRP A 227 19.09 -6.16 6.11
C TRP A 227 18.36 -6.75 4.91
N VAL A 228 17.76 -7.94 5.07
CA VAL A 228 16.94 -8.56 4.01
C VAL A 228 15.70 -7.71 3.72
N MET A 229 15.07 -7.10 4.74
CA MET A 229 13.93 -6.19 4.55
C MET A 229 14.34 -4.97 3.72
N LEU A 230 15.47 -4.35 4.05
CA LEU A 230 16.01 -3.22 3.29
C LEU A 230 16.28 -3.60 1.82
N ALA A 231 16.84 -4.78 1.57
CA ALA A 231 17.06 -5.28 0.22
C ALA A 231 15.74 -5.48 -0.56
N GLY A 232 14.72 -6.06 0.09
CA GLY A 232 13.40 -6.24 -0.51
C GLY A 232 12.69 -4.91 -0.82
N VAL A 233 12.76 -3.95 0.10
CA VAL A 233 12.25 -2.59 -0.11
C VAL A 233 13.01 -1.89 -1.23
N ALA A 234 14.35 -1.98 -1.26
CA ALA A 234 15.15 -1.39 -2.33
C ALA A 234 14.76 -1.93 -3.71
N ALA A 235 14.44 -3.23 -3.83
CA ALA A 235 13.93 -3.80 -5.06
C ALA A 235 12.58 -3.17 -5.48
N PHE A 236 11.67 -2.92 -4.53
CA PHE A 236 10.43 -2.20 -4.82
C PHE A 236 10.68 -0.76 -5.27
N LEU A 237 11.56 -0.03 -4.59
CA LEU A 237 11.89 1.36 -4.92
C LEU A 237 12.63 1.51 -6.25
N ALA A 238 13.38 0.49 -6.67
CA ALA A 238 14.10 0.50 -7.94
C ALA A 238 13.17 0.26 -9.15
N GLN A 239 12.03 -0.41 -8.96
CA GLN A 239 11.18 -0.85 -10.07
C GLN A 239 10.77 0.29 -11.03
N PRO A 240 10.27 1.46 -10.56
CA PRO A 240 9.83 2.54 -11.46
C PRO A 240 10.97 3.05 -12.37
N PHE A 241 12.21 2.97 -11.90
CA PHE A 241 13.38 3.43 -12.65
C PHE A 241 13.91 2.39 -13.64
N VAL A 242 13.63 1.10 -13.40
CA VAL A 242 14.04 0.02 -14.31
C VAL A 242 13.03 -0.16 -15.45
N THR A 243 11.74 0.09 -15.21
CA THR A 243 10.68 -0.09 -16.20
C THR A 243 10.12 1.22 -16.76
N GLY A 244 10.40 2.34 -16.09
CA GLY A 244 9.93 3.66 -16.49
C GLY A 244 10.47 4.05 -17.86
N MET A 245 9.55 4.52 -18.70
CA MET A 245 9.87 5.17 -19.97
C MET A 245 9.66 6.67 -19.81
N VAL A 246 10.70 7.47 -20.07
CA VAL A 246 10.60 8.93 -20.03
C VAL A 246 9.91 9.41 -21.31
N ILE A 247 8.65 9.81 -21.19
CA ILE A 247 7.93 10.47 -22.29
C ILE A 247 8.26 11.95 -22.24
N GLY A 248 9.26 12.38 -23.01
CA GLY A 248 9.55 13.78 -23.25
C GLY A 248 8.62 14.30 -24.35
N GLY A 249 7.76 15.27 -24.04
CA GLY A 249 6.93 15.95 -25.03
C GLY A 249 6.64 17.38 -24.61
N GLU A 250 6.69 18.30 -25.57
CA GLU A 250 6.05 19.61 -25.41
C GLU A 250 4.56 19.39 -25.15
N ALA A 251 4.03 19.98 -24.09
CA ALA A 251 2.60 20.01 -23.83
C ALA A 251 1.93 20.79 -24.97
N ARG A 252 1.52 20.08 -26.04
CA ARG A 252 0.64 20.65 -27.04
C ARG A 252 -0.70 20.90 -26.36
N GLU A 253 -0.95 22.17 -26.04
CA GLU A 253 -2.28 22.62 -25.63
C GLU A 253 -3.29 22.14 -26.67
N CYS A 254 -4.28 21.37 -26.24
CA CYS A 254 -5.45 21.11 -27.07
C CYS A 254 -6.09 22.48 -27.37
N PRO A 255 -6.28 22.85 -28.64
CA PRO A 255 -6.91 24.13 -28.96
C PRO A 255 -8.31 24.17 -28.33
N PRO A 256 -8.65 25.24 -27.60
CA PRO A 256 -9.97 25.38 -27.00
C PRO A 256 -11.00 25.50 -28.14
N GLY A 257 -11.79 24.45 -28.36
CA GLY A 257 -12.89 24.52 -29.34
C GLY A 257 -13.24 23.24 -30.10
N LEU A 258 -12.58 22.10 -29.88
CA LEU A 258 -13.05 20.85 -30.48
C LEU A 258 -14.26 20.30 -29.69
N PRO A 259 -15.45 20.19 -30.30
CA PRO A 259 -16.60 19.60 -29.64
C PRO A 259 -16.30 18.16 -29.26
N HIS A 260 -16.68 17.77 -28.05
CA HIS A 260 -16.63 16.40 -27.57
C HIS A 260 -17.36 15.48 -28.58
N LEU A 261 -16.59 14.76 -29.40
CA LEU A 261 -17.14 13.64 -30.15
C LEU A 261 -17.61 12.60 -29.13
N PRO A 262 -18.89 12.19 -29.17
CA PRO A 262 -19.34 11.10 -28.31
C PRO A 262 -18.52 9.84 -28.63
N PRO A 263 -18.26 8.98 -27.64
CA PRO A 263 -17.56 7.73 -27.87
C PRO A 263 -18.30 6.96 -28.97
N SER A 264 -17.61 6.66 -30.06
CA SER A 264 -18.15 5.92 -31.19
C SER A 264 -18.71 4.59 -30.68
N GLY A 265 -20.03 4.47 -30.64
CA GLY A 265 -20.72 3.23 -30.42
C GLY A 265 -20.26 2.21 -31.45
N GLY A 266 -19.78 1.06 -30.98
CA GLY A 266 -19.41 -0.06 -31.83
C GLY A 266 -20.59 -0.40 -32.75
N LYS A 267 -20.31 -0.40 -34.05
CA LYS A 267 -21.18 -1.03 -35.05
C LYS A 267 -21.42 -2.49 -34.63
N ARG A 268 -22.70 -2.84 -34.45
CA ARG A 268 -23.13 -4.23 -34.61
C ARG A 268 -23.18 -4.49 -36.10
N ASP A 269 -22.31 -5.36 -36.58
CA ASP A 269 -22.47 -6.00 -37.87
C ASP A 269 -23.51 -7.11 -37.70
N ASP A 270 -24.74 -6.87 -38.14
CA ASP A 270 -25.68 -7.94 -38.46
C ASP A 270 -25.38 -8.42 -39.89
N PRO A 271 -25.26 -9.74 -40.16
CA PRO A 271 -25.09 -10.25 -41.50
C PRO A 271 -26.43 -10.28 -42.27
N PRO A 272 -26.40 -10.18 -43.61
CA PRO A 272 -27.60 -10.31 -44.44
C PRO A 272 -27.89 -11.79 -44.72
N GLY A 273 -29.17 -12.18 -44.61
CA GLY A 273 -29.70 -13.47 -45.10
C GLY A 273 -30.51 -14.23 -44.06
#